data_AF-A0A662CM57-F1
#
_entry.id   AF-A0A662CM57-F1
#
_cell.length_a   1.000
_cell.length_b   1.000
_cell.length_c   1.000
_cell.angle_alpha   90.00
_cell.angle_beta   90.00
_cell.angle_gamma   90.00
#
_symmetry.space_group_name_H-M   'P 1'
#
loop_
_entity.id
_entity.type
_entity.pdbx_description
1 polymer ?
#
loop_
_entity_poly.entity_id
_entity_poly.type
_entity_poly.pdbx_seq_one_letter_code
_entity_poly.pdbx_strand_id
1 'polypeptide(L)' 'MEARELLKELLKMPGGDQILKCIQCGTCTGSCPMAPAMDYGPRKL' A
#
# COMPACT_ATOMS: atom_id res chain seq x y z
N MET A 1 12.12 6.41 -4.16
CA MET A 1 11.10 7.13 -3.39
C MET A 1 11.23 6.68 -1.95
N GLU A 2 11.31 7.60 -0.99
CA GLU A 2 11.45 7.24 0.42
C GLU A 2 10.07 6.85 0.97
N ALA A 3 9.96 5.67 1.59
CA ALA A 3 8.74 5.09 2.17
C ALA A 3 7.89 6.10 2.98
N ARG A 4 8.60 7.02 3.63
CA ARG A 4 8.03 8.03 4.53
C ARG A 4 7.22 9.12 3.81
N GLU A 5 7.52 9.40 2.54
CA GLU A 5 6.76 10.39 1.76
C GLU A 5 5.44 9.81 1.24
N LEU A 6 5.45 8.55 0.78
CA LEU A 6 4.22 7.87 0.35
C LEU A 6 3.19 7.80 1.48
N LEU A 7 3.63 7.47 2.70
CA LEU A 7 2.75 7.44 3.86
C LEU A 7 2.09 8.80 4.13
N LYS A 8 2.84 9.90 4.01
CA LYS A 8 2.29 11.26 4.20
C LYS A 8 1.23 11.59 3.16
N GLU A 9 1.41 11.15 1.91
CA GLU A 9 0.42 11.36 0.85
C GLU A 9 -0.85 10.54 1.08
N LEU A 10 -0.70 9.26 1.45
CA LEU A 10 -1.83 8.39 1.76
C LEU A 10 -2.69 8.96 2.89
N LEU A 11 -2.07 9.47 3.96
CA LEU A 11 -2.79 10.05 5.11
C LEU A 11 -3.61 11.30 4.76
N LYS A 12 -3.38 11.94 3.60
CA LYS A 12 -4.22 13.06 3.12
C LYS A 12 -5.50 12.59 2.42
N MET A 13 -5.59 11.32 2.04
CA MET A 13 -6.75 10.76 1.35
C MET A 13 -7.85 10.37 2.35
N PRO A 14 -9.14 10.51 1.99
CA PRO A 14 -10.25 9.99 2.81
C PRO A 14 -10.07 8.49 3.08
N GLY A 15 -9.99 8.10 4.37
CA GLY A 15 -9.74 6.72 4.79
C GLY A 15 -8.31 6.22 4.61
N GLY A 16 -7.36 7.09 4.28
CA GLY A 16 -5.95 6.72 4.13
C GLY A 16 -5.26 6.31 5.43
N ASP A 17 -5.78 6.74 6.58
CA ASP A 17 -5.35 6.34 7.93
C ASP A 17 -5.53 4.83 8.19
N GLN A 18 -6.39 4.16 7.43
CA GLN A 18 -6.60 2.71 7.51
C GLN A 18 -5.32 1.92 7.21
N ILE A 19 -4.36 2.50 6.49
CA ILE A 19 -3.07 1.87 6.22
C ILE A 19 -2.25 1.60 7.49
N LEU A 20 -2.46 2.40 8.55
CA LEU A 20 -1.83 2.20 9.86
C LEU A 20 -2.32 0.95 10.57
N LYS A 21 -3.43 0.35 10.11
CA LYS A 21 -3.98 -0.92 10.61
C LYS A 21 -3.50 -2.12 9.79
N CYS A 22 -2.66 -1.91 8.76
CA CYS A 22 -2.14 -2.98 7.92
C CYS A 22 -1.29 -3.97 8.74
N ILE A 23 -1.70 -5.23 8.76
CA ILE A 23 -0.97 -6.33 9.42
C ILE A 23 -0.07 -7.12 8.45
N GLN A 24 0.14 -6.61 7.24
CA GLN A 24 0.96 -7.26 6.21
C GLN A 24 0.46 -8.66 5.78
N CYS A 25 -0.84 -8.96 5.90
CA CYS A 25 -1.39 -10.27 5.51
C CYS A 25 -1.29 -10.59 4.00
N GLY A 26 -1.20 -9.57 3.15
CA GLY A 26 -0.97 -9.73 1.71
C GLY A 26 -2.21 -10.00 0.84
N THR A 27 -3.42 -9.95 1.39
CA THR A 27 -4.67 -10.09 0.62
C THR A 27 -4.73 -9.13 -0.57
N CYS A 28 -4.32 -7.87 -0.39
CA CYS A 28 -4.32 -6.87 -1.47
C CYS A 28 -3.41 -7.24 -2.65
N THR A 29 -2.26 -7.88 -2.40
CA THR A 29 -1.38 -8.37 -3.46
C THR A 29 -1.98 -9.60 -4.14
N GLY A 30 -2.58 -10.52 -3.38
CA GLY A 30 -3.22 -11.72 -3.94
C GLY A 30 -4.47 -11.40 -4.77
N SER A 31 -5.22 -10.35 -4.43
CA SER A 31 -6.41 -9.93 -5.16
C SER A 31 -6.11 -9.11 -6.41
N CYS A 32 -4.91 -8.53 -6.51
CA CYS A 32 -4.57 -7.64 -7.63
C CYS A 32 -4.04 -8.46 -8.82
N PRO A 33 -4.74 -8.51 -9.96
CA PRO A 33 -4.30 -9.28 -11.12
C PRO A 33 -3.02 -8.72 -11.74
N MET A 34 -2.73 -7.44 -11.53
CA MET A 34 -1.52 -6.79 -12.02
C MET A 34 -0.31 -6.99 -11.13
N ALA A 35 -0.46 -7.52 -9.91
CA ALA A 35 0.64 -7.67 -8.96
C ALA A 35 1.90 -8.36 -9.53
N PRO A 36 1.81 -9.39 -10.40
CA PRO A 36 3.00 -10.02 -10.99
C PRO A 36 3.80 -9.12 -11.94
N ALA A 37 3.18 -8.08 -12.48
CA ALA A 37 3.79 -7.14 -13.43
C ALA A 37 4.19 -5.81 -12.76
N MET A 38 4.01 -5.66 -11.44
CA MET A 38 4.34 -4.43 -10.71
C MET A 38 5.72 -4.52 -10.05
N ASP A 39 6.58 -3.52 -10.29
CA ASP A 39 7.84 -3.36 -9.56
C ASP A 39 7.64 -3.02 -8.07
N TYR A 40 6.52 -2.36 -7.77
CA TYR A 40 6.12 -1.93 -6.42
C TYR A 40 4.65 -2.30 -6.18
N GLY A 41 4.43 -3.48 -5.62
CA GLY A 41 3.08 -3.96 -5.30
C GLY A 41 2.43 -3.19 -4.13
N PRO A 42 1.10 -3.31 -3.95
CA PRO A 42 0.32 -2.52 -3.00
C PRO A 42 0.66 -2.76 -1.51
N ARG A 43 1.44 -3.80 -1.19
CA ARG A 43 1.88 -4.11 0.17
C ARG A 43 3.17 -3.38 0.56
N LYS A 44 3.88 -2.81 -0.42
CA LYS A 44 5.21 -2.23 -0.25
C LYS A 44 5.07 -0.74 0.08
N LEU A 45 5.17 -0.43 1.38
CA LEU A 45 5.33 0.93 1.92
C LEU A 45 6.79 1.17 2.24
#